data_AF-A0A179IJG0-F1
#
_entry.id   AF-A0A179IJG0-F1
#
_cell.length_a   1.000
_cell.length_b   1.000
_cell.length_c   1.000
_cell.angle_alpha   90.00
_cell.angle_beta   90.00
_cell.angle_gamma   90.00
#
_symmetry.space_group_name_H-M   'P 1'
#
loop_
_entity.id
_entity.type
_entity.pdbx_description
1 polymer ?
#
loop_
_entity_poly.entity_id
_entity_poly.type
_entity_poly.pdbx_seq_one_letter_code
_entity_poly.pdbx_strand_id
1 'polypeptide(L)'
;MAKVENAMLADVPTLGALQLHAFDSPEFLEMFPEPYTMAAWAGFAQRGALLQSGAPFQSGLQTRVVLVRDEAGLPIAACLFHVALDRNAAADIYGPWQDRWGTPLPGMSTDKLDAFFGPMKAQHKAILGDAPQIFLEVIMTHSTARRRGHGTAMLLFVNAMADEMGLPLYLDADADAVSLYKRAGYVQQPNELRTSGFVPMLRAPVKT
;
A
#
# COMPACT_ATOMS: atom_id res chain seq x y z
N MET A 1 8.92 -17.35 11.11
CA MET A 1 8.42 -16.30 10.18
C MET A 1 7.80 -15.21 11.04
N ALA A 2 7.99 -13.93 10.72
CA ALA A 2 7.42 -12.86 11.54
C ALA A 2 5.89 -12.94 11.53
N LYS A 3 5.25 -12.71 12.68
CA LYS A 3 3.79 -12.69 12.80
C LYS A 3 3.26 -11.41 12.16
N VAL A 4 2.33 -11.55 11.22
CA VAL A 4 1.60 -10.43 10.59
C VAL A 4 0.22 -10.35 11.24
N GLU A 5 -0.21 -9.14 11.58
CA GLU A 5 -1.53 -8.89 12.20
C GLU A 5 -2.14 -7.57 11.71
N ASN A 6 -3.45 -7.42 11.90
CA ASN A 6 -4.14 -6.18 11.54
C ASN A 6 -3.68 -5.03 12.44
N ALA A 7 -3.53 -3.84 11.85
CA ALA A 7 -3.31 -2.63 12.62
C ALA A 7 -4.57 -2.24 13.41
N MET A 8 -4.33 -1.62 14.57
CA MET A 8 -5.34 -1.03 15.44
C MET A 8 -5.22 0.50 15.41
N LEU A 9 -6.26 1.21 15.85
CA LEU A 9 -6.21 2.67 15.96
C LEU A 9 -5.07 3.15 16.89
N ALA A 10 -4.72 2.36 17.90
CA ALA A 10 -3.60 2.66 18.81
C ALA A 10 -2.22 2.63 18.11
N ASP A 11 -2.11 2.00 16.92
CA ASP A 11 -0.85 1.90 16.18
C ASP A 11 -0.56 3.15 15.32
N VAL A 12 -1.55 4.03 15.11
CA VAL A 12 -1.47 5.19 14.19
C VAL A 12 -0.23 6.06 14.43
N PRO A 13 0.13 6.46 15.67
CA PRO A 13 1.33 7.26 15.88
C PRO A 13 2.60 6.54 15.41
N THR A 14 2.68 5.23 15.62
CA THR A 14 3.85 4.45 15.20
C THR A 14 3.85 4.20 13.70
N LEU A 15 2.70 3.98 13.07
CA LEU A 15 2.58 3.76 11.62
C LEU A 15 3.01 5.00 10.82
N GLY A 16 2.57 6.19 11.24
CA GLY A 16 2.99 7.42 10.58
C GLY A 16 4.49 7.66 10.75
N ALA A 17 5.04 7.49 11.95
CA ALA A 17 6.48 7.62 12.19
C ALA A 17 7.28 6.59 11.39
N LEU A 18 6.76 5.36 11.27
CA LEU A 18 7.36 4.29 10.49
C LEU A 18 7.49 4.65 9.01
N GLN A 19 6.50 5.33 8.42
CA GLN A 19 6.61 5.80 7.03
C GLN A 19 7.76 6.81 6.87
N LEU A 20 7.86 7.79 7.78
CA LEU A 20 8.90 8.82 7.74
C LEU A 20 10.31 8.23 7.91
N HIS A 21 10.45 7.17 8.72
CA HIS A 21 11.70 6.42 8.86
C HIS A 21 11.99 5.46 7.71
N ALA A 22 10.95 5.00 7.01
CA ALA A 22 11.10 4.09 5.88
C ALA A 22 11.39 4.83 4.57
N PHE A 23 10.87 6.05 4.41
CA PHE A 23 11.03 6.91 3.23
C PHE A 23 11.56 8.28 3.68
N ASP A 24 12.86 8.35 3.94
CA ASP A 24 13.55 9.48 4.59
C ASP A 24 14.24 10.43 3.59
N SER A 25 13.96 10.29 2.29
CA SER A 25 14.51 11.22 1.29
C SER A 25 13.87 12.60 1.43
N PRO A 26 14.60 13.70 1.19
CA PRO A 26 14.06 15.05 1.26
C PRO A 26 12.80 15.26 0.41
N GLU A 27 12.76 14.67 -0.77
CA GLU A 27 11.63 14.77 -1.70
C GLU A 27 10.37 14.07 -1.15
N PHE A 28 10.53 12.90 -0.53
CA PHE A 28 9.43 12.18 0.11
C PHE A 28 8.91 12.93 1.35
N LEU A 29 9.80 13.47 2.17
CA LEU A 29 9.41 14.23 3.37
C LEU A 29 8.71 15.55 3.03
N GLU A 30 9.05 16.16 1.89
CA GLU A 30 8.35 17.35 1.39
C GLU A 30 6.93 17.02 0.90
N MET A 31 6.75 15.90 0.19
CA MET A 31 5.43 15.45 -0.28
C MET A 31 4.55 14.94 0.86
N PHE A 32 5.13 14.29 1.86
CA PHE A 32 4.44 13.63 2.95
C PHE A 32 4.92 14.16 4.32
N PRO A 33 4.68 15.45 4.63
CA PRO A 33 5.13 16.04 5.88
C PRO A 33 4.43 15.37 7.07
N GLU A 34 5.10 15.34 8.22
CA GLU A 34 4.68 14.55 9.40
C GLU A 34 3.20 14.72 9.78
N PRO A 35 2.63 15.94 9.94
CA PRO A 35 1.23 16.07 10.36
C PRO A 35 0.25 15.49 9.33
N TYR A 36 0.60 15.55 8.05
CA TYR A 36 -0.20 14.96 6.96
C TYR A 36 -0.10 13.43 6.98
N THR A 37 1.12 12.90 7.12
CA THR A 37 1.36 11.46 7.22
C THR A 37 0.62 10.84 8.41
N MET A 38 0.64 11.47 9.59
CA MET A 38 -0.12 10.98 10.74
C MET A 38 -1.62 10.94 10.46
N ALA A 39 -2.17 12.01 9.86
CA ALA A 39 -3.59 12.09 9.53
C ALA A 39 -4.02 11.04 8.49
N ALA A 40 -3.19 10.81 7.47
CA ALA A 40 -3.43 9.78 6.45
C ALA A 40 -3.48 8.38 7.09
N TRP A 41 -2.50 8.03 7.93
CA TRP A 41 -2.48 6.75 8.65
C TRP A 41 -3.63 6.57 9.63
N ALA A 42 -4.10 7.65 10.26
CA ALA A 42 -5.32 7.61 11.06
C ALA A 42 -6.54 7.21 10.20
N GLY A 43 -6.67 7.80 9.02
CA GLY A 43 -7.72 7.46 8.05
C GLY A 43 -7.65 6.02 7.57
N PHE A 44 -6.45 5.53 7.23
CA PHE A 44 -6.24 4.13 6.82
C PHE A 44 -6.62 3.15 7.95
N ALA A 45 -6.15 3.38 9.18
CA ALA A 45 -6.45 2.53 10.33
C ALA A 45 -7.94 2.56 10.69
N GLN A 46 -8.60 3.72 10.59
CA GLN A 46 -10.03 3.84 10.84
C GLN A 46 -10.85 3.03 9.83
N ARG A 47 -10.53 3.12 8.53
CA ARG A 47 -11.20 2.31 7.50
C ARG A 47 -10.98 0.81 7.71
N GLY A 48 -9.75 0.41 8.09
CA GLY A 48 -9.44 -0.98 8.42
C GLY A 48 -10.17 -1.48 9.67
N ALA A 49 -10.36 -0.64 10.69
CA ALA A 49 -11.10 -0.98 11.90
C ALA A 49 -12.61 -1.14 11.63
N LEU A 50 -13.20 -0.23 10.85
CA LEU A 50 -14.60 -0.35 10.41
C LEU A 50 -14.82 -1.65 9.64
N LEU A 51 -13.89 -2.05 8.78
CA LEU A 51 -13.96 -3.32 8.02
C LEU A 51 -14.04 -4.52 8.95
N GLN A 52 -13.21 -4.53 9.98
CA GLN A 52 -13.18 -5.61 10.96
C GLN A 52 -14.46 -5.66 11.82
N SER A 53 -15.13 -4.53 12.05
CA SER A 53 -16.38 -4.48 12.80
C SER A 53 -17.61 -4.87 11.97
N GLY A 54 -17.47 -5.12 10.66
CA GLY A 54 -18.59 -5.39 9.75
C GLY A 54 -19.51 -4.18 9.55
N ALA A 55 -19.03 -2.96 9.80
CA ALA A 55 -19.81 -1.74 9.58
C ALA A 55 -20.11 -1.56 8.08
N PRO A 56 -21.24 -0.94 7.69
CA PRO A 56 -21.53 -0.68 6.29
C PRO A 56 -20.48 0.25 5.66
N PHE A 57 -20.00 -0.07 4.45
CA PHE A 57 -19.11 0.79 3.66
C PHE A 57 -19.89 1.52 2.57
N GLN A 58 -19.53 2.78 2.32
CA GLN A 58 -20.05 3.54 1.18
C GLN A 58 -19.39 3.13 -0.13
N SER A 59 -18.11 2.73 -0.08
CA SER A 59 -17.33 2.22 -1.23
C SER A 59 -17.09 0.72 -1.07
N GLY A 60 -17.08 -0.01 -2.19
CA GLY A 60 -16.70 -1.42 -2.22
C GLY A 60 -15.19 -1.65 -2.03
N LEU A 61 -14.37 -0.59 -2.03
CA LEU A 61 -12.93 -0.66 -1.86
C LEU A 61 -12.56 -0.85 -0.40
N GLN A 62 -12.06 -2.03 -0.06
CA GLN A 62 -11.68 -2.36 1.30
C GLN A 62 -10.23 -1.93 1.57
N THR A 63 -10.03 -0.95 2.45
CA THR A 63 -8.70 -0.55 2.93
C THR A 63 -8.26 -1.45 4.08
N ARG A 64 -7.05 -2.00 4.00
CA ARG A 64 -6.46 -2.82 5.06
C ARG A 64 -5.05 -2.37 5.38
N VAL A 65 -4.73 -2.37 6.67
CA VAL A 65 -3.38 -2.15 7.17
C VAL A 65 -2.99 -3.34 8.03
N VAL A 66 -1.86 -3.95 7.71
CA VAL A 66 -1.26 -5.04 8.49
C VAL A 66 0.16 -4.68 8.88
N LEU A 67 0.64 -5.25 9.97
CA LEU A 67 1.93 -4.90 10.55
C LEU A 67 2.65 -6.10 11.14
N VAL A 68 3.94 -5.90 11.41
CA VAL A 68 4.81 -6.77 12.18
C VAL A 68 5.35 -5.97 13.37
N ARG A 69 5.31 -6.58 14.56
CA ARG A 69 5.87 -6.00 15.79
C ARG A 69 7.24 -6.55 16.13
N ASP A 70 8.02 -5.78 16.87
CA ASP A 70 9.22 -6.25 17.57
C ASP A 70 8.88 -6.94 18.91
N GLU A 71 9.92 -7.33 19.65
CA GLU A 71 9.78 -7.96 20.97
C GLU A 71 9.16 -7.03 22.03
N ALA A 72 9.25 -5.71 21.84
CA ALA A 72 8.64 -4.71 22.71
C ALA A 72 7.17 -4.44 22.35
N GLY A 73 6.65 -5.06 21.28
CA GLY A 73 5.28 -4.87 20.81
C GLY A 73 5.09 -3.62 19.93
N LEU A 74 6.17 -2.99 19.46
CA LEU A 74 6.10 -1.83 18.61
C LEU A 74 6.07 -2.22 17.12
N PRO A 75 5.19 -1.62 16.29
CA PRO A 75 5.23 -1.82 14.85
C PRO A 75 6.58 -1.43 14.24
N ILE A 76 7.25 -2.38 13.59
CA ILE A 76 8.55 -2.18 12.91
C ILE A 76 8.48 -2.38 11.39
N ALA A 77 7.37 -2.91 10.90
CA ALA A 77 7.06 -2.99 9.48
C ALA A 77 5.54 -2.96 9.30
N ALA A 78 5.09 -2.40 8.18
CA ALA A 78 3.66 -2.30 7.87
C ALA A 78 3.40 -2.36 6.37
N CYS A 79 2.18 -2.75 6.01
CA CYS A 79 1.69 -2.85 4.65
C CYS A 79 0.28 -2.25 4.59
N LEU A 80 0.08 -1.29 3.68
CA LEU A 80 -1.22 -0.76 3.28
C LEU A 80 -1.61 -1.38 1.94
N PHE A 81 -2.80 -1.93 1.87
CA PHE A 81 -3.33 -2.47 0.62
C PHE A 81 -4.84 -2.30 0.55
N HIS A 82 -5.35 -2.33 -0.68
CA HIS A 82 -6.74 -2.15 -1.01
C HIS A 82 -7.28 -3.37 -1.74
N VAL A 83 -8.44 -3.87 -1.35
CA VAL A 83 -9.11 -5.01 -1.98
C VAL A 83 -10.36 -4.51 -2.71
N ALA A 84 -10.38 -4.70 -4.02
CA ALA A 84 -11.51 -4.41 -4.90
C ALA A 84 -12.14 -5.72 -5.40
N LEU A 85 -13.35 -6.01 -4.94
CA LEU A 85 -14.06 -7.27 -5.27
C LEU A 85 -14.85 -7.19 -6.58
N ASP A 86 -15.13 -5.98 -7.06
CA ASP A 86 -15.88 -5.73 -8.28
C ASP A 86 -15.30 -4.54 -9.05
N ARG A 87 -15.88 -4.30 -10.23
CA ARG A 87 -15.45 -3.23 -11.13
C ARG A 87 -15.63 -1.81 -10.59
N ASN A 88 -16.62 -1.58 -9.72
CA ASN A 88 -16.87 -0.27 -9.15
C ASN A 88 -15.84 0.02 -8.05
N ALA A 89 -15.59 -0.97 -7.19
CA ALA A 89 -14.51 -0.89 -6.20
C ALA A 89 -13.13 -0.72 -6.88
N ALA A 90 -12.91 -1.39 -8.02
CA ALA A 90 -11.68 -1.22 -8.79
C ALA A 90 -11.56 0.20 -9.37
N ALA A 91 -12.67 0.80 -9.81
CA ALA A 91 -12.69 2.17 -10.30
C ALA A 91 -12.27 3.18 -9.21
N ASP A 92 -12.64 2.93 -7.95
CA ASP A 92 -12.26 3.79 -6.81
C ASP A 92 -10.74 3.82 -6.56
N ILE A 93 -9.99 2.79 -6.98
CA ILE A 93 -8.52 2.80 -6.93
C ILE A 93 -7.95 3.91 -7.85
N TYR A 94 -8.66 4.25 -8.92
CA TYR A 94 -8.26 5.27 -9.87
C TYR A 94 -8.93 6.63 -9.64
N GLY A 95 -9.60 6.80 -8.50
CA GLY A 95 -10.12 8.08 -8.07
C GLY A 95 -9.02 9.12 -7.76
N PRO A 96 -9.42 10.31 -7.31
CA PRO A 96 -8.53 11.27 -6.66
C PRO A 96 -7.73 10.60 -5.53
N TRP A 97 -6.42 10.87 -5.43
CA TRP A 97 -5.59 10.31 -4.36
C TRP A 97 -6.02 10.82 -2.98
N GLN A 98 -6.65 12.00 -2.92
CA GLN A 98 -7.19 12.64 -1.73
C GLN A 98 -8.26 11.78 -1.05
N ASP A 99 -9.00 10.97 -1.82
CA ASP A 99 -10.03 10.09 -1.26
C ASP A 99 -9.40 8.97 -0.40
N ARG A 100 -8.16 8.59 -0.72
CA ARG A 100 -7.38 7.61 0.05
C ARG A 100 -6.50 8.28 1.10
N TRP A 101 -5.70 9.26 0.71
CA TRP A 101 -4.68 9.87 1.56
C TRP A 101 -5.17 11.08 2.37
N GLY A 102 -6.40 11.54 2.13
CA GLY A 102 -6.99 12.69 2.82
C GLY A 102 -6.59 14.04 2.21
N THR A 103 -7.21 15.09 2.74
CA THR A 103 -7.02 16.47 2.27
C THR A 103 -5.60 16.95 2.54
N PRO A 104 -4.87 17.49 1.54
CA PRO A 104 -3.57 18.10 1.76
C PRO A 104 -3.65 19.31 2.70
N LEU A 105 -2.59 19.51 3.49
CA LEU A 105 -2.49 20.63 4.42
C LEU A 105 -2.20 21.95 3.69
N PRO A 106 -2.54 23.11 4.29
CA PRO A 106 -2.11 24.40 3.78
C PRO A 106 -0.58 24.45 3.58
N GLY A 107 -0.15 24.88 2.39
CA GLY A 107 1.28 24.98 2.02
C GLY A 107 1.88 23.72 1.41
N MET A 108 1.18 22.59 1.40
CA MET A 108 1.61 21.42 0.62
C MET A 108 1.44 21.66 -0.88
N SER A 109 2.37 21.16 -1.68
CA SER A 109 2.27 21.21 -3.14
C SER A 109 1.41 20.07 -3.66
N THR A 110 0.17 20.39 -4.04
CA THR A 110 -0.73 19.42 -4.70
C THR A 110 -0.17 18.95 -6.03
N ASP A 111 0.49 19.84 -6.78
CA ASP A 111 1.10 19.52 -8.08
C ASP A 111 2.18 18.42 -7.95
N LYS A 112 2.98 18.45 -6.87
CA LYS A 112 3.95 17.39 -6.59
C LYS A 112 3.28 16.04 -6.30
N LEU A 113 2.20 16.05 -5.53
CA LEU A 113 1.43 14.83 -5.23
C LEU A 113 0.68 14.32 -6.47
N ASP A 114 0.15 15.20 -7.31
CA ASP A 114 -0.47 14.83 -8.59
C ASP A 114 0.57 14.24 -9.55
N ALA A 115 1.77 14.81 -9.62
CA ALA A 115 2.89 14.27 -10.40
C ALA A 115 3.42 12.94 -9.84
N PHE A 116 3.26 12.69 -8.54
CA PHE A 116 3.62 11.43 -7.90
C PHE A 116 2.57 10.34 -8.18
N PHE A 117 1.31 10.57 -7.80
CA PHE A 117 0.24 9.57 -7.91
C PHE A 117 -0.31 9.40 -9.33
N GLY A 118 -0.38 10.47 -10.11
CA GLY A 118 -1.00 10.49 -11.44
C GLY A 118 -0.39 9.46 -12.39
N PRO A 119 0.94 9.46 -12.58
CA PRO A 119 1.59 8.48 -13.44
C PRO A 119 1.50 7.04 -12.91
N MET A 120 1.59 6.79 -11.59
CA MET A 120 1.40 5.44 -11.02
C MET A 120 -0.01 4.92 -11.30
N LYS A 121 -1.02 5.77 -11.09
CA LYS A 121 -2.41 5.48 -11.40
C LYS A 121 -2.62 5.13 -12.87
N ALA A 122 -1.98 5.85 -13.79
CA ALA A 122 -2.12 5.62 -15.22
C ALA A 122 -1.57 4.25 -15.66
N GLN A 123 -0.36 3.87 -15.21
CA GLN A 123 0.19 2.54 -15.53
C GLN A 123 -0.64 1.43 -14.91
N HIS A 124 -1.07 1.59 -13.65
CA HIS A 124 -1.92 0.62 -12.98
C HIS A 124 -3.22 0.38 -13.75
N LYS A 125 -3.90 1.47 -14.14
CA LYS A 125 -5.13 1.42 -14.92
C LYS A 125 -4.93 0.77 -16.28
N ALA A 126 -3.83 1.06 -16.96
CA ALA A 126 -3.52 0.48 -18.26
C ALA A 126 -3.32 -1.05 -18.19
N ILE A 127 -2.79 -1.55 -17.06
CA ILE A 127 -2.48 -2.97 -16.86
C ILE A 127 -3.71 -3.78 -16.44
N LEU A 128 -4.49 -3.30 -15.47
CA LEU A 128 -5.60 -4.07 -14.89
C LEU A 128 -7.00 -3.58 -15.24
N GLY A 129 -7.14 -2.38 -15.81
CA GLY A 129 -8.45 -1.81 -16.08
C GLY A 129 -9.29 -1.73 -14.81
N ASP A 130 -10.59 -2.04 -14.91
CA ASP A 130 -11.50 -2.16 -13.75
C ASP A 130 -11.71 -3.62 -13.31
N ALA A 131 -10.74 -4.50 -13.53
CA ALA A 131 -10.85 -5.88 -13.05
C ALA A 131 -10.78 -5.91 -11.50
N PRO A 132 -11.51 -6.83 -10.84
CA PRO A 132 -11.30 -7.12 -9.42
C PRO A 132 -9.83 -7.43 -9.12
N GLN A 133 -9.30 -6.87 -8.04
CA GLN A 133 -7.86 -6.85 -7.78
C GLN A 133 -7.54 -6.51 -6.33
N ILE A 134 -6.29 -6.79 -5.94
CA ILE A 134 -5.66 -6.23 -4.75
C ILE A 134 -4.56 -5.26 -5.19
N PHE A 135 -4.59 -4.04 -4.66
CA PHE A 135 -3.53 -3.05 -4.84
C PHE A 135 -2.72 -2.93 -3.56
N LEU A 136 -1.45 -3.33 -3.59
CA LEU A 136 -0.50 -3.08 -2.50
C LEU A 136 0.14 -1.71 -2.73
N GLU A 137 -0.32 -0.72 -1.97
CA GLU A 137 0.03 0.69 -2.16
C GLU A 137 1.30 1.07 -1.39
N VAL A 138 1.45 0.59 -0.15
CA VAL A 138 2.65 0.86 0.66
C VAL A 138 3.12 -0.41 1.33
N ILE A 139 4.41 -0.71 1.23
CA ILE A 139 5.09 -1.67 2.09
C ILE A 139 6.34 -1.02 2.66
N MET A 140 6.44 -1.00 3.98
CA MET A 140 7.49 -0.27 4.69
C MET A 140 8.07 -1.08 5.83
N THR A 141 9.35 -0.87 6.08
CA THR A 141 10.08 -1.45 7.21
C THR A 141 11.00 -0.38 7.78
N HIS A 142 11.00 -0.26 9.10
CA HIS A 142 11.83 0.70 9.81
C HIS A 142 13.29 0.54 9.36
N SER A 143 14.01 1.64 9.14
CA SER A 143 15.35 1.62 8.56
C SER A 143 16.31 0.69 9.31
N THR A 144 16.23 0.65 10.64
CA THR A 144 17.04 -0.23 11.51
C THR A 144 16.59 -1.70 11.55
N ALA A 145 15.40 -2.02 11.03
CA ALA A 145 14.82 -3.36 11.01
C ALA A 145 14.83 -4.00 9.60
N ARG A 146 15.39 -3.31 8.59
CA ARG A 146 15.48 -3.84 7.22
C ARG A 146 16.33 -5.11 7.16
N ARG A 147 16.16 -5.88 6.06
CA ARG A 147 16.94 -7.11 5.75
C ARG A 147 16.74 -8.28 6.74
N ARG A 148 15.71 -8.22 7.57
CA ARG A 148 15.32 -9.28 8.53
C ARG A 148 14.10 -10.11 8.10
N GLY A 149 13.67 -9.96 6.85
CA GLY A 149 12.56 -10.73 6.28
C GLY A 149 11.15 -10.20 6.57
N HIS A 150 10.99 -9.05 7.24
CA HIS A 150 9.67 -8.47 7.54
C HIS A 150 8.86 -8.14 6.27
N GLY A 151 9.49 -7.51 5.27
CA GLY A 151 8.85 -7.26 3.97
C GLY A 151 8.38 -8.54 3.27
N THR A 152 9.19 -9.60 3.30
CA THR A 152 8.80 -10.91 2.76
C THR A 152 7.63 -11.53 3.52
N ALA A 153 7.59 -11.40 4.86
CA ALA A 153 6.48 -11.90 5.66
C ALA A 153 5.15 -11.22 5.31
N MET A 154 5.16 -9.89 5.17
CA MET A 154 3.97 -9.14 4.75
C MET A 154 3.55 -9.48 3.32
N LEU A 155 4.48 -9.60 2.36
CA LEU A 155 4.16 -10.01 0.99
C LEU A 155 3.50 -11.38 0.94
N LEU A 156 4.03 -12.35 1.67
CA LEU A 156 3.48 -13.71 1.69
C LEU A 156 2.09 -13.74 2.35
N PHE A 157 1.86 -12.89 3.36
CA PHE A 157 0.53 -12.72 3.95
C PHE A 157 -0.49 -12.19 2.94
N VAL A 158 -0.17 -11.09 2.23
CA VAL A 158 -1.12 -10.51 1.25
C VAL A 158 -1.27 -11.44 0.03
N ASN A 159 -0.21 -12.13 -0.39
CA ASN A 159 -0.28 -13.13 -1.46
C ASN A 159 -1.24 -14.29 -1.12
N ALA A 160 -1.15 -14.83 0.10
CA ALA A 160 -2.05 -15.90 0.53
C ALA A 160 -3.52 -15.44 0.51
N MET A 161 -3.78 -14.21 0.98
CA MET A 161 -5.11 -13.60 0.88
C MET A 161 -5.57 -13.45 -0.58
N ALA A 162 -4.68 -13.01 -1.47
CA ALA A 162 -4.98 -12.88 -2.90
C ALA A 162 -5.33 -14.24 -3.53
N ASP A 163 -4.59 -15.28 -3.18
CA ASP A 163 -4.81 -16.64 -3.66
C ASP A 163 -6.15 -17.19 -3.17
N GLU A 164 -6.47 -17.04 -1.88
CA GLU A 164 -7.77 -17.44 -1.30
C GLU A 164 -8.96 -16.72 -1.96
N MET A 165 -8.78 -15.46 -2.34
CA MET A 165 -9.82 -14.64 -2.97
C MET A 165 -9.85 -14.80 -4.50
N GLY A 166 -8.88 -15.49 -5.09
CA GLY A 166 -8.74 -15.60 -6.54
C GLY A 166 -8.49 -14.27 -7.24
N LEU A 167 -7.83 -13.31 -6.58
CA LEU A 167 -7.59 -11.96 -7.10
C LEU A 167 -6.13 -11.75 -7.53
N PRO A 168 -5.87 -11.01 -8.62
CA PRO A 168 -4.53 -10.55 -8.95
C PRO A 168 -4.06 -9.48 -7.95
N LEU A 169 -2.75 -9.40 -7.75
CA LEU A 169 -2.11 -8.42 -6.87
C LEU A 169 -1.18 -7.50 -7.67
N TYR A 170 -1.44 -6.20 -7.62
CA TYR A 170 -0.66 -5.16 -8.28
C TYR A 170 0.15 -4.35 -7.27
N LEU A 171 1.36 -3.93 -7.66
CA LEU A 171 2.15 -2.93 -6.96
C LEU A 171 3.04 -2.14 -7.92
N ASP A 172 3.46 -0.97 -7.47
CA ASP A 172 4.50 -0.15 -8.09
C ASP A 172 5.79 -0.27 -7.26
N ALA A 173 6.83 -0.87 -7.86
CA ALA A 173 8.06 -1.20 -7.17
C ALA A 173 9.16 -0.15 -7.38
N ASP A 174 9.87 0.20 -6.31
CA ASP A 174 11.21 0.78 -6.43
C ASP A 174 12.14 -0.19 -7.18
N ALA A 175 13.06 0.36 -7.97
CA ALA A 175 14.02 -0.43 -8.76
C ALA A 175 14.80 -1.43 -7.90
N ASP A 176 15.21 -1.01 -6.69
CA ASP A 176 15.96 -1.84 -5.74
C ASP A 176 15.11 -2.96 -5.11
N ALA A 177 13.78 -2.80 -5.10
CA ALA A 177 12.85 -3.75 -4.52
C ALA A 177 12.35 -4.79 -5.55
N VAL A 178 12.56 -4.60 -6.86
CA VAL A 178 12.10 -5.52 -7.93
C VAL A 178 12.53 -6.96 -7.66
N SER A 179 13.78 -7.18 -7.20
CA SER A 179 14.27 -8.54 -6.94
C SER A 179 13.50 -9.25 -5.82
N LEU A 180 13.03 -8.50 -4.81
CA LEU A 180 12.21 -9.03 -3.73
C LEU A 180 10.86 -9.49 -4.27
N TYR A 181 10.19 -8.65 -5.06
CA TYR A 181 8.87 -8.96 -5.61
C TYR A 181 8.94 -10.13 -6.61
N LYS A 182 9.97 -10.21 -7.46
CA LYS A 182 10.17 -11.38 -8.34
C LYS A 182 10.24 -12.69 -7.57
N ARG A 183 10.98 -12.73 -6.46
CA ARG A 183 11.04 -13.92 -5.57
C ARG A 183 9.69 -14.24 -4.92
N ALA A 184 8.82 -13.25 -4.75
CA ALA A 184 7.46 -13.42 -4.23
C ALA A 184 6.42 -13.74 -5.32
N GLY A 185 6.84 -13.97 -6.57
CA GLY A 185 5.97 -14.39 -7.68
C GLY A 185 5.41 -13.26 -8.54
N TYR A 186 5.90 -12.02 -8.36
CA TYR A 186 5.46 -10.88 -9.17
C TYR A 186 6.23 -10.82 -10.49
N VAL A 187 5.51 -10.50 -11.55
CA VAL A 187 6.04 -10.31 -12.90
C VAL A 187 6.05 -8.82 -13.23
N GLN A 188 7.22 -8.32 -13.62
CA GLN A 188 7.38 -6.96 -14.12
C GLN A 188 6.57 -6.79 -15.41
N GLN A 189 5.81 -5.72 -15.51
CA GLN A 189 5.01 -5.41 -16.67
C GLN A 189 5.84 -4.69 -17.76
N PRO A 190 5.39 -4.72 -19.03
CA PRO A 190 6.13 -4.12 -20.13
C PRO A 190 6.47 -2.64 -19.89
N ASN A 191 7.66 -2.21 -20.28
CA ASN A 191 8.14 -0.85 -20.04
C ASN A 191 7.32 0.21 -20.81
N GLU A 192 6.64 -0.18 -21.90
CA GLU A 192 5.78 0.70 -22.68
C GLU A 192 4.55 1.16 -21.90
N LEU A 193 4.15 0.40 -20.86
CA LEU A 193 3.06 0.76 -19.96
C LEU A 193 3.54 1.58 -18.76
N ARG A 194 4.86 1.74 -18.56
CA ARG A 194 5.43 2.45 -17.42
C ARG A 194 5.37 3.95 -17.67
N THR A 195 4.57 4.63 -16.86
CA THR A 195 4.38 6.09 -16.92
C THR A 195 5.07 6.81 -15.76
N SER A 196 5.50 6.09 -14.72
CA SER A 196 6.15 6.64 -13.52
C SER A 196 7.61 6.18 -13.34
N GLY A 197 8.26 6.75 -12.32
CA GLY A 197 9.57 6.29 -11.84
C GLY A 197 9.56 4.89 -11.22
N PHE A 198 8.40 4.27 -10.99
CA PHE A 198 8.27 2.94 -10.38
C PHE A 198 8.04 1.84 -11.43
N VAL A 199 8.50 0.63 -11.12
CA VAL A 199 8.34 -0.55 -11.97
C VAL A 199 6.99 -1.19 -11.67
N PRO A 200 6.02 -1.19 -12.60
CA PRO A 200 4.73 -1.85 -12.38
C PRO A 200 4.93 -3.36 -12.33
N MET A 201 4.37 -4.02 -11.32
CA MET A 201 4.48 -5.46 -11.13
C MET A 201 3.13 -6.08 -10.79
N LEU A 202 2.88 -7.24 -11.37
CA LEU A 202 1.63 -7.99 -11.21
C LEU A 202 1.91 -9.42 -10.79
N ARG A 203 1.14 -9.91 -9.82
CA ARG A 203 1.10 -11.32 -9.44
C ARG A 203 -0.28 -11.89 -9.73
N ALA A 204 -0.34 -12.96 -10.51
CA ALA A 204 -1.58 -13.72 -10.68
C ALA A 204 -1.86 -14.57 -9.42
N PRO A 205 -3.14 -14.81 -9.07
CA PRO A 205 -3.48 -15.73 -7.99
C PRO A 205 -3.09 -17.16 -8.38
N VAL A 206 -2.62 -17.93 -7.40
CA VAL A 206 -2.39 -19.37 -7.57
C VAL A 206 -3.74 -20.07 -7.51
N LYS A 207 -4.12 -20.78 -8.58
CA LYS A 207 -5.29 -21.65 -8.56
C LYS A 207 -5.00 -22.85 -7.65
N THR A 208 -5.66 -22.91 -6.50
CA THR A 208 -5.76 -24.12 -5.67
C THR A 208 -6.66 -25.15 -6.33
#